data_AF-X6L8R3-F1
#
_entry.id   AF-X6L8R3-F1
#
_cell.length_a   1.000
_cell.length_b   1.000
_cell.length_c   1.000
_cell.angle_alpha   90.00
_cell.angle_beta   90.00
_cell.angle_gamma   90.00
#
_symmetry.space_group_name_H-M   'P 1'
#
loop_
_entity.id
_entity.type
_entity.pdbx_description
1 polymer ?
#
loop_
_entity_poly.entity_id
_entity_poly.type
_entity_poly.pdbx_seq_one_letter_code
_entity_poly.pdbx_strand_id
1 'polypeptide(L)'
;MLFTQATTYFVFDKYRSSSKLINTFTGHSDDVWSIDYSTFDDSQFICSGSSDKTVRVWDVDNNKQIQSFNGHSSDVYYVKFSSYHYHNHHQN
;
A
#
# COMPACT_ATOMS: atom_id res chain seq x y z
N MET A 1 31.12 -5.06 -40.05
CA MET A 1 30.55 -4.26 -38.95
C MET A 1 29.07 -4.08 -39.25
N LEU A 2 28.21 -4.92 -38.66
CA LEU A 2 26.76 -4.83 -38.82
C LEU A 2 26.20 -4.43 -37.45
N PHE A 3 25.54 -3.28 -37.39
CA PHE A 3 24.81 -2.84 -36.20
C PHE A 3 23.46 -3.57 -36.15
N THR A 4 23.31 -4.52 -35.24
CA THR A 4 22.00 -5.08 -34.86
C THR A 4 21.33 -4.07 -33.92
N GLN A 5 20.31 -3.36 -34.41
CA GLN A 5 19.45 -2.56 -33.53
C GLN A 5 18.56 -3.50 -32.73
N ALA A 6 18.76 -3.56 -31.41
CA ALA A 6 17.88 -4.27 -30.49
C ALA A 6 16.64 -3.40 -30.25
N THR A 7 15.51 -3.78 -30.83
CA THR A 7 14.22 -3.15 -30.57
C THR A 7 13.73 -3.62 -29.20
N THR A 8 13.96 -2.82 -28.16
CA THR A 8 13.32 -3.03 -26.86
C THR A 8 11.85 -2.60 -26.98
N TYR A 9 10.98 -3.54 -27.33
CA TYR A 9 9.53 -3.36 -27.22
C TYR A 9 9.18 -3.27 -25.73
N PHE A 10 8.64 -2.12 -25.33
CA PHE A 10 7.96 -1.96 -24.04
C PHE A 10 6.76 -2.92 -24.02
N VAL A 11 6.90 -4.08 -23.39
CA VAL A 11 5.82 -5.06 -23.22
C VAL A 11 4.80 -4.50 -22.23
N PHE A 12 3.69 -3.96 -22.76
CA PHE A 12 2.53 -3.54 -21.95
C PHE A 12 1.86 -4.73 -21.25
N ASP A 13 2.15 -5.97 -21.66
CA ASP A 13 1.58 -7.18 -21.06
C ASP A 13 2.02 -7.40 -19.60
N LYS A 14 3.01 -6.61 -19.12
CA LYS A 14 3.36 -6.51 -17.70
C LYS A 14 2.24 -5.90 -16.86
N TYR A 15 1.34 -5.12 -17.47
CA TYR A 15 0.13 -4.62 -16.83
C TYR A 15 -0.97 -5.70 -16.83
N ARG A 16 -0.69 -6.78 -16.09
CA ARG A 16 -1.65 -7.65 -15.40
C ARG A 16 -3.07 -7.64 -15.99
N SER A 17 -3.29 -8.48 -17.00
CA SER A 17 -4.61 -8.80 -17.56
C SER A 17 -5.49 -9.64 -16.61
N SER A 18 -5.57 -9.25 -15.33
CA SER A 18 -6.59 -9.76 -14.43
C SER A 18 -6.92 -8.70 -13.39
N SER A 19 -8.06 -8.04 -13.53
CA SER A 19 -8.74 -7.31 -12.46
C SER A 19 -9.33 -8.30 -11.43
N LYS A 20 -8.49 -9.20 -10.92
CA LYS A 20 -8.88 -10.16 -9.88
C LYS A 20 -8.75 -9.46 -8.54
N LEU A 21 -9.87 -9.28 -7.85
CA LEU A 21 -9.89 -8.87 -6.44
C LEU A 21 -9.09 -9.90 -5.63
N ILE A 22 -8.06 -9.44 -4.92
CA ILE A 22 -7.14 -10.32 -4.17
C ILE A 22 -7.55 -10.37 -2.70
N ASN A 23 -7.77 -9.21 -2.09
CA ASN A 23 -8.05 -9.05 -0.68
C ASN A 23 -9.21 -8.06 -0.47
N THR A 24 -9.90 -8.19 0.66
CA THR A 24 -10.95 -7.25 1.09
C THR A 24 -10.77 -6.99 2.57
N PHE A 25 -10.49 -5.74 2.92
CA PHE A 25 -10.30 -5.30 4.30
C PHE A 25 -11.58 -4.67 4.81
N THR A 26 -12.25 -5.34 5.75
CA THR A 26 -13.45 -4.84 6.41
C THR A 26 -13.12 -4.45 7.84
N GLY A 27 -13.55 -3.27 8.27
CA GLY A 27 -13.40 -2.90 9.67
C GLY A 27 -13.78 -1.46 9.96
N HIS A 28 -13.53 -0.55 9.02
CA HIS A 28 -14.06 0.81 9.14
C HIS A 28 -15.59 0.78 9.20
N SER A 29 -16.16 1.56 10.12
CA SER A 29 -17.62 1.64 10.31
C SER A 29 -18.27 2.76 9.50
N ASP A 30 -17.47 3.50 8.74
CA ASP A 30 -17.87 4.66 7.95
C ASP A 30 -16.93 4.78 6.72
N ASP A 31 -17.18 5.76 5.86
CA ASP A 31 -16.46 6.00 4.61
C ASP A 31 -14.94 6.07 4.80
N VAL A 32 -14.20 5.45 3.89
CA VAL A 32 -12.74 5.52 3.84
C VAL A 32 -12.33 6.64 2.89
N TRP A 33 -11.68 7.67 3.43
CA TRP A 33 -11.33 8.88 2.69
C TRP A 33 -9.91 8.84 2.12
N SER A 34 -9.03 8.04 2.70
CA SER A 34 -7.63 8.00 2.31
C SER A 34 -7.01 6.64 2.53
N ILE A 35 -6.11 6.26 1.63
CA ILE A 35 -5.26 5.09 1.73
C ILE A 35 -3.82 5.44 1.35
N ASP A 36 -2.87 4.72 1.94
CA ASP A 36 -1.48 4.73 1.51
C ASP A 36 -0.89 3.33 1.60
N TYR A 37 0.18 3.10 0.84
CA TYR A 37 0.83 1.79 0.72
C TYR A 37 2.31 1.91 1.04
N SER A 38 2.85 0.91 1.73
CA SER A 38 4.27 0.81 2.02
C SER A 38 4.72 -0.65 2.02
N THR A 39 6.02 -0.84 1.78
CA THR A 39 6.70 -2.13 1.86
C THR A 39 7.84 -2.02 2.86
N PHE A 40 7.89 -2.92 3.84
CA PHE A 40 8.96 -2.98 4.83
C PHE A 40 9.38 -4.45 5.00
N ASP A 41 10.67 -4.73 4.85
CA ASP A 41 11.25 -6.09 4.94
C ASP A 41 10.42 -7.15 4.19
N ASP A 42 10.22 -6.93 2.88
CA ASP A 42 9.42 -7.76 1.96
C ASP A 42 7.92 -7.92 2.31
N SER A 43 7.45 -7.29 3.39
CA SER A 43 6.06 -7.32 3.82
C SER A 43 5.29 -6.11 3.29
N GLN A 44 4.04 -6.33 2.89
CA GLN A 44 3.19 -5.31 2.29
C GLN A 44 2.17 -4.76 3.29
N PHE A 45 2.15 -3.43 3.45
CA PHE A 45 1.26 -2.76 4.38
C PHE A 45 0.42 -1.70 3.69
N ILE A 46 -0.84 -1.60 4.13
CA ILE A 46 -1.75 -0.52 3.76
C ILE A 46 -2.14 0.20 5.04
N CYS A 47 -2.19 1.53 5.01
CA CYS A 47 -2.91 2.30 6.02
C CYS A 47 -4.13 2.98 5.39
N SER A 48 -5.19 3.11 6.17
CA SER A 48 -6.45 3.74 5.75
C SER A 48 -6.98 4.68 6.82
N GLY A 49 -7.51 5.82 6.41
CA GLY A 49 -8.20 6.80 7.25
C GLY A 49 -9.68 6.93 6.87
N SER A 50 -10.55 7.10 7.87
CA SER A 50 -12.00 7.09 7.69
C SER A 50 -12.73 8.17 8.50
N SER A 51 -13.98 8.46 8.12
CA SER A 51 -14.94 9.23 8.91
C SER A 51 -15.32 8.57 10.24
N ASP A 52 -14.98 7.28 10.44
CA ASP A 52 -15.06 6.63 11.75
C ASP A 52 -14.03 7.15 12.77
N LYS A 53 -13.22 8.14 12.37
CA LYS A 53 -12.19 8.83 13.16
C LYS A 53 -10.99 7.94 13.51
N THR A 54 -10.87 6.82 12.82
CA THR A 54 -9.78 5.87 13.04
C THR A 54 -8.81 5.85 11.86
N VAL A 55 -7.56 5.52 12.17
CA VAL A 55 -6.59 5.05 11.18
C VAL A 55 -6.39 3.56 11.41
N ARG A 56 -6.46 2.74 10.37
CA ARG A 56 -6.19 1.31 10.45
C ARG A 56 -4.99 0.94 9.60
N VAL A 57 -4.22 -0.03 10.05
CA VAL A 57 -3.09 -0.60 9.31
C VAL A 57 -3.37 -2.07 9.07
N TRP A 58 -3.13 -2.48 7.83
CA TRP A 58 -3.44 -3.79 7.30
C TRP A 58 -2.17 -4.44 6.78
N ASP A 59 -2.00 -5.71 7.13
CA ASP A 59 -1.04 -6.61 6.51
C ASP A 59 -1.72 -7.27 5.30
N VAL A 60 -1.16 -7.02 4.12
CA VAL A 60 -1.71 -7.48 2.85
C VAL A 60 -1.49 -8.97 2.63
N ASP A 61 -0.35 -9.49 3.09
CA ASP A 61 0.03 -10.88 2.88
C ASP A 61 -0.81 -11.82 3.77
N ASN A 62 -1.12 -11.37 4.98
CA ASN A 62 -1.96 -12.09 5.94
C ASN A 62 -3.46 -11.73 5.86
N ASN A 63 -3.82 -10.75 5.03
CA ASN A 63 -5.18 -10.19 4.93
C ASN A 63 -5.79 -9.84 6.30
N LYS A 64 -5.03 -9.17 7.16
CA LYS A 64 -5.41 -8.89 8.56
C LYS A 64 -5.18 -7.45 8.93
N GLN A 65 -6.04 -6.93 9.80
CA GLN A 65 -5.75 -5.70 10.52
C GLN A 65 -4.67 -5.96 11.58
N ILE A 66 -3.61 -5.18 11.56
CA ILE A 66 -2.52 -5.27 12.55
C ILE A 66 -2.60 -4.15 13.58
N GLN A 67 -3.17 -3.00 13.22
CA GLN A 67 -3.28 -1.86 14.15
C GLN A 67 -4.50 -1.00 13.86
N SER A 68 -5.01 -0.34 14.91
CA SER A 68 -6.01 0.72 14.83
C SER A 68 -5.62 1.84 15.79
N PHE A 69 -5.74 3.06 15.30
CA PHE A 69 -5.43 4.29 16.02
C PHE A 69 -6.70 5.11 16.15
N ASN A 70 -7.11 5.38 17.39
CA ASN A 70 -8.35 6.07 17.74
C ASN A 70 -8.08 7.40 18.44
N GLY A 71 -7.19 8.21 17.86
CA GLY A 71 -6.75 9.48 18.44
C GLY A 71 -7.41 10.73 17.86
N HIS A 72 -8.02 10.63 16.68
CA HIS A 72 -8.66 11.78 16.03
C HIS A 72 -10.04 12.05 16.64
N SER A 73 -10.34 13.32 16.92
CA SER A 73 -11.66 13.74 17.42
C SER A 73 -12.71 13.93 16.30
N SER A 74 -12.25 13.90 15.05
CA SER A 74 -13.03 14.10 13.82
C SER A 74 -12.49 13.18 12.71
N ASP A 75 -13.16 13.19 11.57
CA ASP A 75 -12.85 12.41 10.38
C ASP A 75 -11.39 12.48 9.96
N VAL A 76 -10.85 11.34 9.53
CA VAL A 76 -9.47 11.25 9.01
C VAL A 76 -9.48 11.35 7.50
N TYR A 77 -9.19 12.56 7.01
CA TYR A 77 -9.18 12.85 5.58
C TYR A 77 -7.93 12.36 4.84
N TYR A 78 -6.79 12.20 5.53
CA TYR A 78 -5.54 11.83 4.87
C TYR A 78 -4.60 11.03 5.77
N VAL A 79 -3.99 9.99 5.21
CA VAL A 79 -2.97 9.17 5.86
C VAL A 79 -1.76 9.02 4.93
N LYS A 80 -0.56 9.00 5.50
CA LYS A 80 0.68 8.70 4.78
C LYS A 80 1.67 7.95 5.64
N PHE A 81 2.32 6.97 5.04
CA PHE A 81 3.54 6.41 5.58
C PHE A 81 4.68 7.42 5.44
N SER A 82 5.54 7.47 6.44
CA SER A 82 6.77 8.27 6.35
C SER A 82 7.80 7.56 5.47
N SER A 83 8.57 8.32 4.70
CA SER A 83 9.61 7.77 3.81
C SER A 83 10.86 7.24 4.56
N TYR A 84 10.93 7.36 5.88
CA TYR A 84 12.18 7.16 6.65
C TYR A 84 12.57 5.69 6.89
N HIS A 85 11.75 4.71 6.50
CA HIS A 85 12.06 3.29 6.75
C HIS A 85 12.97 2.63 5.70
N TYR A 86 13.36 3.32 4.63
CA TYR A 86 14.14 2.73 3.53
C TYR A 86 15.66 2.60 3.77
N HIS A 87 16.25 3.19 4.82
CA HIS A 87 17.72 3.37 4.86
C HIS A 87 18.49 2.68 5.99
N ASN A 88 17.84 2.03 6.96
CA ASN A 88 18.55 1.53 8.15
C ASN A 88 18.94 0.05 8.13
N HIS A 89 18.54 -0.74 7.11
CA HIS A 89 18.84 -2.18 7.07
C HIS A 89 19.84 -2.62 5.99
N HIS A 90 20.36 -1.69 5.17
CA HIS A 90 21.39 -1.97 4.15
C HIS A 90 22.82 -1.58 4.57
N GLN A 91 23.04 -1.20 5.83
CA GLN A 91 24.37 -0.97 6.39
C GLN A 91 24.58 -1.82 7.65
N ASN A 92 24.92 -3.09 7.45
CA ASN A 92 25.69 -3.90 8.40
C ASN A 92 26.59 -4.84 7.61
#